data_AF-A0A925RL94-F1
#
_entry.id   AF-A0A925RL94-F1
#
_cell.length_a   1.000
_cell.length_b   1.000
_cell.length_c   1.000
_cell.angle_alpha   90.00
_cell.angle_beta   90.00
_cell.angle_gamma   90.00
#
_symmetry.space_group_name_H-M   'P 1'
#
loop_
_entity.id
_entity.type
_entity.pdbx_description
1 polymer ?
#
loop_
_entity_poly.entity_id
_entity_poly.type
_entity_poly.pdbx_seq_one_letter_code
_entity_poly.pdbx_strand_id
1 'polypeptide(L)'
;AALVDHVAAQLVRCFGRDAPSPLRITVEDWAGDPCVAVAADLDGDGAHPEVGPAVLRQAHLEGRVWLAGAETSDVSPGLIEGAIAAGARVAARVLAAP
;
A
#
# COMPACT_ATOMS: atom_id res chain seq x y z
N ALA A 1 -12.58 -19.50 -9.57
CA ALA A 1 -12.55 -20.16 -10.90
C ALA A 1 -12.64 -19.11 -12.01
N ALA A 2 -13.76 -18.39 -12.14
CA ALA A 2 -13.96 -17.42 -13.22
C ALA A 2 -12.80 -16.41 -13.41
N LEU A 3 -12.32 -15.72 -12.37
CA LEU A 3 -11.22 -14.74 -12.51
C LEU A 3 -9.93 -15.37 -13.08
N VAL A 4 -9.56 -16.56 -12.61
CA VAL A 4 -8.36 -17.27 -13.07
C VAL A 4 -8.48 -17.63 -14.56
N ASP A 5 -9.65 -18.07 -15.01
CA ASP A 5 -9.92 -18.37 -16.41
C ASP A 5 -9.83 -17.11 -17.28
N HIS A 6 -10.33 -15.97 -16.77
CA HIS A 6 -10.22 -14.68 -17.45
C HIS A 6 -8.78 -14.20 -17.56
N VAL A 7 -7.96 -14.39 -16.52
CA VAL A 7 -6.52 -14.10 -16.53
C VAL A 7 -5.81 -14.96 -17.57
N ALA A 8 -6.07 -16.28 -17.60
CA ALA A 8 -5.48 -17.17 -18.60
C ALA A 8 -5.88 -16.78 -20.03
N ALA A 9 -7.15 -16.46 -20.26
CA ALA A 9 -7.62 -15.97 -21.54
C ALA A 9 -6.96 -14.64 -21.94
N GLN A 10 -6.67 -13.76 -20.98
CA GLN A 10 -5.96 -12.51 -21.23
C GLN A 10 -4.51 -12.74 -21.64
N LEU A 11 -3.81 -13.68 -21.01
CA LEU A 11 -2.44 -14.04 -21.39
C LEU A 11 -2.39 -14.50 -22.86
N VAL A 12 -3.34 -15.32 -23.30
CA VAL A 12 -3.45 -15.73 -24.71
C VAL A 12 -3.70 -14.53 -25.64
N ARG A 13 -4.52 -13.55 -25.23
CA ARG A 13 -4.74 -12.34 -26.03
C ARG A 13 -3.49 -11.47 -26.14
N CYS A 14 -2.69 -11.37 -25.08
CA CYS A 14 -1.47 -10.55 -25.05
C CYS A 14 -0.28 -11.20 -25.78
N PHE A 15 -0.13 -12.52 -25.69
CA PHE A 15 1.06 -13.25 -26.15
C PHE A 15 0.81 -14.18 -27.33
N GLY A 16 -0.45 -14.32 -27.78
CA GLY A 16 -0.83 -15.18 -28.90
C GLY A 16 -1.30 -16.57 -28.47
N ARG A 17 -1.80 -17.34 -29.45
CA ARG A 17 -2.40 -18.67 -29.22
C ARG A 17 -1.39 -19.73 -28.77
N ASP A 18 -0.13 -19.55 -29.14
CA ASP A 18 0.96 -20.46 -28.76
C ASP A 18 1.58 -20.08 -27.40
N ALA A 19 0.98 -19.13 -26.68
CA ALA A 19 1.42 -18.77 -25.34
C ALA A 19 1.32 -20.00 -24.41
N PRO A 20 2.40 -20.36 -23.71
CA PRO A 20 2.38 -21.49 -22.79
C PRO A 20 1.40 -21.24 -21.65
N SER A 21 0.80 -22.32 -21.14
CA SER A 21 -0.05 -22.23 -19.95
C SER A 21 0.79 -21.79 -18.74
N PRO A 22 0.25 -20.91 -17.87
CA PRO A 22 0.96 -20.47 -16.68
C PRO A 22 1.18 -21.64 -15.72
N LEU A 23 2.38 -21.75 -15.14
CA LEU A 23 2.72 -22.78 -14.14
C LEU A 23 1.88 -22.62 -12.86
N ARG A 24 1.56 -21.37 -12.50
CA ARG A 24 0.72 -21.01 -11.36
C ARG A 24 0.09 -19.65 -11.59
N ILE A 25 -1.17 -19.50 -11.23
CA ILE A 25 -1.83 -18.20 -11.04
C ILE A 25 -2.15 -18.10 -9.55
N THR A 26 -1.77 -16.99 -8.92
CA THR A 26 -2.11 -16.66 -7.53
C THR A 26 -2.77 -15.30 -7.54
N VAL A 27 -3.94 -15.22 -6.92
CA VAL A 27 -4.69 -13.97 -6.77
C VAL A 27 -4.71 -13.66 -5.29
N GLU A 28 -4.22 -12.48 -4.95
CA GLU A 28 -4.30 -11.92 -3.61
C GLU A 28 -5.30 -10.76 -3.66
N ASP A 29 -6.32 -10.83 -2.81
CA ASP A 29 -7.35 -9.80 -2.72
C ASP A 29 -7.10 -8.93 -1.49
N TRP A 30 -6.24 -7.94 -1.66
CA TRP A 30 -5.87 -7.01 -0.59
C TRP A 30 -7.05 -6.19 -0.06
N ALA A 31 -8.08 -5.99 -0.87
CA ALA A 31 -9.27 -5.25 -0.45
C ALA A 31 -10.13 -6.03 0.57
N GLY A 32 -9.96 -7.36 0.60
CA GLY A 32 -10.60 -8.24 1.58
C GLY A 32 -9.76 -8.52 2.83
N ASP A 33 -8.50 -8.08 2.88
CA ASP A 33 -7.62 -8.33 4.03
C ASP A 33 -7.85 -7.26 5.12
N PRO A 34 -8.38 -7.62 6.31
CA PRO A 34 -8.66 -6.66 7.38
C PRO A 34 -7.40 -6.05 8.03
N CYS A 35 -6.21 -6.59 7.74
CA CYS A 35 -4.93 -6.02 8.16
C CYS A 35 -4.41 -4.95 7.20
N VAL A 36 -5.00 -4.84 6.00
CA VAL A 36 -4.53 -3.94 4.93
C VAL A 36 -5.59 -2.91 4.56
N ALA A 37 -6.86 -3.32 4.46
CA ALA A 37 -7.96 -2.47 4.04
C ALA A 37 -9.09 -2.42 5.07
N VAL A 38 -9.79 -1.29 5.10
CA VAL A 38 -11.07 -1.11 5.79
C VAL A 38 -12.21 -1.01 4.78
N ALA A 39 -13.45 -1.22 5.24
CA ALA A 39 -14.62 -1.17 4.35
C ALA A 39 -14.75 0.15 3.56
N ALA A 40 -14.28 1.26 4.14
CA ALA A 40 -14.31 2.57 3.50
C ALA A 40 -13.36 2.69 2.29
N ASP A 41 -12.32 1.83 2.19
CA ASP A 41 -11.37 1.87 1.08
C ASP A 41 -12.00 1.37 -0.24
N LEU A 42 -13.10 0.61 -0.16
CA LEU A 42 -13.86 0.13 -1.33
C LEU A 42 -14.64 1.24 -2.03
N ASP A 43 -14.95 2.32 -1.32
CA ASP A 43 -15.74 3.45 -1.83
C ASP A 43 -14.87 4.56 -2.43
N GLY A 44 -13.53 4.44 -2.34
CA GLY A 44 -12.58 5.42 -2.83
C GLY A 44 -12.48 5.47 -4.36
N ASP A 45 -11.94 6.57 -4.88
CA ASP A 45 -11.67 6.75 -6.33
C ASP A 45 -10.44 5.97 -6.82
N GLY A 46 -9.70 5.33 -5.90
CA GLY A 46 -8.48 4.58 -6.18
C GLY A 46 -7.31 5.47 -6.63
N ALA A 47 -7.41 6.79 -6.42
CA ALA A 47 -6.34 7.70 -6.76
C ALA A 47 -5.12 7.50 -5.85
N HIS A 48 -3.95 7.84 -6.39
CA HIS A 48 -2.75 7.89 -5.58
C HIS A 48 -2.91 8.96 -4.49
N PRO A 49 -2.59 8.67 -3.22
CA PRO A 49 -2.78 9.64 -2.15
C PRO A 49 -1.86 10.84 -2.35
N GLU A 50 -2.38 12.03 -2.07
CA GLU A 50 -1.58 13.23 -1.91
C GLU A 50 -0.89 13.25 -0.54
N VAL A 51 0.03 14.19 -0.34
CA VAL A 51 0.65 14.38 0.97
C VAL A 51 -0.43 14.72 2.01
N GLY A 52 -0.62 13.81 2.97
CA GLY A 52 -1.59 13.99 4.05
C GLY A 52 -1.28 15.19 4.94
N PRO A 53 -2.21 15.60 5.83
CA PRO A 53 -2.04 16.78 6.67
C PRO A 53 -0.81 16.68 7.58
N ALA A 54 -0.17 17.83 7.87
CA ALA A 54 1.08 17.90 8.64
C ALA A 54 1.00 17.24 10.02
N VAL A 55 -0.20 17.18 10.60
CA VAL A 55 -0.48 16.52 11.88
C VAL A 55 -0.05 15.04 11.90
N LEU A 56 -0.10 14.33 10.76
CA LEU A 56 0.34 12.93 10.65
C LEU A 56 1.86 12.76 10.81
N ARG A 57 2.62 13.85 10.66
CA ARG A 57 4.09 13.87 10.78
C ARG A 57 4.57 14.42 12.11
N GLN A 58 3.66 14.83 12.97
CA GLN A 58 3.94 15.40 14.28
C GLN A 58 3.89 14.36 15.39
N ALA A 59 4.37 14.73 16.57
CA ALA A 59 4.22 13.92 17.76
C ALA A 59 2.84 14.11 18.37
N HIS A 60 2.26 13.04 18.91
CA HIS A 60 1.01 13.05 19.65
C HIS A 60 1.27 12.68 21.11
N LEU A 61 0.26 12.93 21.97
CA LEU A 61 0.31 12.62 23.40
C LEU A 61 1.61 13.11 24.05
N GLU A 62 1.92 14.40 23.88
CA GLU A 62 3.11 15.05 24.46
C GLU A 62 4.43 14.37 24.09
N GLY A 63 4.56 13.91 22.84
CA GLY A 63 5.78 13.29 22.34
C GLY A 63 5.85 11.77 22.51
N ARG A 64 4.84 11.15 23.13
CA ARG A 64 4.83 9.71 23.43
C ARG A 64 4.38 8.84 22.26
N VAL A 65 3.64 9.41 21.30
CA VAL A 65 3.11 8.66 20.15
C VAL A 65 3.53 9.32 18.85
N TRP A 66 4.05 8.50 17.93
CA TRP A 66 4.43 8.90 16.58
C TRP A 66 3.84 7.93 15.58
N LEU A 67 3.42 8.43 14.42
CA LEU A 67 2.85 7.62 13.35
C LEU A 67 3.87 7.42 12.23
N ALA A 68 4.10 6.15 11.86
CA ALA A 68 4.94 5.74 10.75
C ALA A 68 4.15 4.81 9.83
N GLY A 69 3.87 5.29 8.62
CA GLY A 69 3.16 4.56 7.56
C GLY A 69 3.44 5.26 6.23
N ALA A 70 3.13 4.60 5.11
CA ALA A 70 3.37 5.17 3.78
C ALA A 70 2.62 6.50 3.60
N GLU A 71 1.41 6.55 4.14
CA GLU A 71 0.45 7.66 4.09
C GLU A 71 0.87 8.84 4.99
N THR A 72 1.77 8.60 5.95
CA THR A 72 2.29 9.66 6.81
C THR A 72 3.52 10.36 6.22
N SER A 73 4.08 9.83 5.13
CA SER A 73 5.23 10.41 4.44
C SER A 73 4.83 11.62 3.61
N ASP A 74 5.73 12.61 3.53
CA ASP A 74 5.70 13.68 2.53
C ASP A 74 6.57 13.35 1.29
N VAL A 75 7.27 12.21 1.32
CA VAL A 75 8.00 11.63 0.20
C VAL A 75 7.24 10.39 -0.26
N SER A 76 6.80 10.35 -1.52
CA SER A 76 6.14 9.18 -2.13
C SER A 76 5.00 8.59 -1.27
N PRO A 77 3.97 9.39 -0.92
CA PRO A 77 2.87 8.94 -0.06
C PRO A 77 2.19 7.68 -0.61
N GLY A 78 1.85 6.72 0.26
CA GLY A 78 1.23 5.46 -0.16
C GLY A 78 2.15 4.47 -0.90
N LEU A 79 3.45 4.78 -1.03
CA LEU A 79 4.46 3.86 -1.60
C LEU A 79 5.41 3.33 -0.53
N ILE A 80 6.11 2.24 -0.87
CA ILE A 80 7.09 1.59 0.00
C ILE A 80 8.22 2.56 0.39
N GLU A 81 8.68 3.39 -0.54
CA GLU A 81 9.70 4.41 -0.28
C GLU A 81 9.23 5.40 0.79
N GLY A 82 7.96 5.80 0.74
CA GLY A 82 7.35 6.65 1.77
C GLY A 82 7.27 5.96 3.12
N ALA A 83 6.90 4.67 3.15
CA ALA A 83 6.87 3.90 4.40
C ALA A 83 8.24 3.82 5.07
N ILE A 84 9.29 3.55 4.28
CA ILE A 84 10.68 3.51 4.75
C ILE A 84 11.12 4.88 5.26
N ALA A 85 10.84 5.95 4.51
CA ALA A 85 11.17 7.31 4.89
C ALA A 85 10.47 7.73 6.20
N ALA A 86 9.18 7.43 6.34
CA ALA A 86 8.41 7.69 7.55
C ALA A 86 8.95 6.90 8.76
N GLY A 87 9.28 5.63 8.59
CA GLY A 87 9.89 4.79 9.63
C GLY A 87 11.23 5.34 10.11
N ALA A 88 12.14 5.68 9.18
CA ALA A 88 13.43 6.26 9.51
C ALA A 88 13.31 7.62 10.23
N ARG A 89 12.41 8.49 9.73
CA ARG A 89 12.10 9.79 10.35
C ARG A 89 11.63 9.61 11.80
N VAL A 90 10.66 8.73 12.03
CA VAL A 90 10.10 8.50 13.37
C VAL A 90 11.13 7.89 14.31
N ALA A 91 11.91 6.90 13.85
CA ALA A 91 12.97 6.29 14.65
C ALA A 91 13.98 7.35 15.14
N ALA A 92 14.43 8.24 14.24
CA ALA A 92 15.33 9.33 14.62
C ALA A 92 14.71 10.29 15.65
N ARG A 93 13.41 10.58 15.56
CA ARG A 93 12.70 11.44 16.52
C ARG A 93 12.57 10.80 17.89
N VAL A 94 12.24 9.51 17.94
CA VAL A 94 12.13 8.76 19.19
C VAL A 94 13.49 8.65 19.88
N LEU A 95 14.56 8.40 19.14
CA LEU A 95 15.92 8.31 19.69
C LEU A 95 16.47 9.67 20.18
N ALA A 96 15.97 10.78 19.64
CA ALA A 96 16.34 12.13 20.06
C ALA A 96 15.43 12.70 21.16
N ALA A 97 14.36 11.99 21.53
CA ALA A 97 13.47 12.42 22.60
C ALA A 97 14.18 12.27 23.97
N PRO A 98 14.05 13.27 24.86
CA PRO A 98 14.67 13.24 26.19
C PRO A 98 14.05 12.21 27.14
#